data_AF-A0A2N2SSM6-F1
#
_entry.id   AF-A0A2N2SSM6-F1
#
_cell.length_a   1.000
_cell.length_b   1.000
_cell.length_c   1.000
_cell.angle_alpha   90.00
_cell.angle_beta   90.00
_cell.angle_gamma   90.00
#
_symmetry.space_group_name_H-M   'P 1'
#
loop_
_entity.id
_entity.type
_entity.pdbx_description
1 polymer ?
#
loop_
_entity_poly.entity_id
_entity_poly.type
_entity_poly.pdbx_seq_one_letter_code
_entity_poly.pdbx_strand_id
1 'polypeptide(L)'
;GLSDAQIARSWSVLLPLTDDPSPTLEDESKSNDPSSLALNSIRGSSLHAVMQYAQLRAQKIRKTEDRRINRDDIPEVFRVIEEHLTGKLFSRSTTDRAVWGQWLNLLFWIHEDWTRKQLDVLFPDGDQEALLHNASWKTWILYSSFRDDTFSNLHQVYRQAIIRLDGADTEETKSMKSTRLAEHIVVAYTKGLLSLADDDLVALFFQHAPANLAAHAFEFIGYHLPDEPQFIKKATALWDWRSAQGMSDEESRQFNLWFERLNLEATWALRHLQKALETPGERWRWGNIFKRLLELYEDHSAECIRCFAVATRENDYSLAATKDDELWQLLKKGLQHPEETIRVQTEDIVHHLGSLGHFKYRELLKSDQSNSPDHQIPSQGNKN
;
A
#
# COMPACT_ATOMS: atom_id res chain seq x y z
N GLY A 1 -33.56 13.16 9.79
CA GLY A 1 -33.02 12.17 10.75
C GLY A 1 -34.17 11.52 11.48
N LEU A 2 -33.94 10.35 12.09
CA LEU A 2 -34.96 9.64 12.88
C LEU A 2 -35.36 10.44 14.13
N SER A 3 -36.64 10.38 14.51
CA SER A 3 -37.14 10.96 15.76
C SER A 3 -36.73 10.12 16.97
N ASP A 4 -36.74 10.71 18.18
CA ASP A 4 -36.41 9.96 19.40
C ASP A 4 -37.36 8.78 19.66
N ALA A 5 -38.63 8.92 19.28
CA ALA A 5 -39.60 7.84 19.35
C ALA A 5 -39.27 6.68 18.38
N GLN A 6 -38.80 7.00 17.16
CA GLN A 6 -38.35 5.98 16.22
C GLN A 6 -37.10 5.27 16.74
N ILE A 7 -36.15 6.02 17.31
CA ILE A 7 -34.92 5.46 17.88
C ILE A 7 -35.25 4.54 19.07
N ALA A 8 -36.11 4.97 20.00
CA ALA A 8 -36.54 4.14 21.13
C ALA A 8 -37.24 2.84 20.68
N ARG A 9 -38.11 2.93 19.66
CA ARG A 9 -38.78 1.76 19.08
C ARG A 9 -37.76 0.81 18.45
N SER A 10 -36.78 1.30 17.69
CA SER A 10 -35.72 0.46 17.13
C SER A 10 -34.99 -0.32 18.23
N TRP A 11 -34.63 0.33 19.35
CA TRP A 11 -33.96 -0.35 20.46
C TRP A 11 -34.80 -1.48 21.07
N SER A 12 -36.10 -1.26 21.28
CA SER A 12 -37.00 -2.30 21.83
C SER A 12 -37.12 -3.55 20.95
N VAL A 13 -36.87 -3.42 19.64
CA VAL A 13 -36.86 -4.54 18.70
C VAL A 13 -35.47 -5.20 18.67
N LEU A 14 -34.40 -4.40 18.73
CA LEU A 14 -33.04 -4.91 18.65
C LEU A 14 -32.64 -5.70 19.90
N LEU A 15 -32.98 -5.21 21.09
CA LEU A 15 -32.47 -5.77 22.34
C LEU A 15 -32.76 -7.28 22.50
N PRO A 16 -33.99 -7.80 22.28
CA PRO A 16 -34.22 -9.24 22.42
C PRO A 16 -33.46 -10.09 21.39
N LEU A 17 -33.08 -9.52 20.25
CA LEU A 17 -32.40 -10.22 19.16
C LEU A 17 -30.89 -10.34 19.40
N THR A 18 -30.32 -9.53 20.31
CA THR A 18 -28.91 -9.69 20.71
C THR A 18 -28.70 -10.97 21.50
N ASP A 19 -29.73 -11.44 22.20
CA ASP A 19 -29.67 -12.68 22.98
C ASP A 19 -30.08 -13.93 22.19
N ASP A 20 -30.26 -13.80 20.86
CA ASP A 20 -30.62 -14.94 20.02
C ASP A 20 -29.55 -16.03 20.08
N PRO A 21 -29.94 -17.32 20.21
CA PRO A 21 -28.98 -18.40 20.29
C PRO A 21 -28.22 -18.62 18.97
N SER A 22 -28.70 -18.10 17.84
CA SER A 22 -28.04 -18.17 16.55
C SER A 22 -27.06 -17.01 16.34
N PRO A 23 -25.76 -17.29 16.08
CA PRO A 23 -25.19 -18.62 15.88
C PRO A 23 -24.82 -19.30 17.20
N THR A 24 -24.92 -20.62 17.22
CA THR A 24 -24.42 -21.42 18.35
C THR A 24 -22.90 -21.59 18.25
N LEU A 25 -22.24 -21.98 19.35
CA LEU A 25 -20.81 -22.33 19.30
C LEU A 25 -20.52 -23.50 18.33
N GLU A 26 -21.50 -24.38 18.09
CA GLU A 26 -21.37 -25.44 17.10
C GLU A 26 -21.35 -24.87 15.67
N ASP A 27 -22.22 -23.91 15.37
CA ASP A 27 -22.24 -23.22 14.07
C ASP A 27 -20.92 -22.47 13.84
N GLU A 28 -20.42 -21.80 14.88
CA GLU A 28 -19.13 -21.09 14.84
C GLU A 28 -17.96 -22.06 14.62
N SER A 29 -17.96 -23.23 15.25
CA SER A 29 -16.90 -24.24 15.07
C SER A 29 -16.82 -24.79 13.63
N LYS A 30 -17.91 -24.69 12.87
CA LYS A 30 -17.99 -25.11 11.46
C LYS A 30 -17.62 -23.99 10.48
N SER A 31 -17.48 -22.75 10.97
CA SER A 31 -17.20 -21.57 10.15
C SER A 31 -15.76 -21.11 10.33
N ASN A 32 -15.03 -21.00 9.22
CA ASN A 32 -13.71 -20.35 9.19
C ASN A 32 -13.81 -18.84 8.93
N ASP A 33 -15.03 -18.29 8.83
CA ASP A 33 -15.27 -16.88 8.58
C ASP A 33 -16.30 -16.27 9.53
N PRO A 34 -15.87 -15.90 10.76
CA PRO A 34 -16.75 -15.34 11.78
C PRO A 34 -17.47 -14.07 11.35
N SER A 35 -16.87 -13.24 10.47
CA SER A 35 -17.52 -12.04 9.92
C SER A 35 -18.70 -12.35 9.01
N SER A 36 -18.55 -13.33 8.10
CA SER A 36 -19.68 -13.75 7.26
C SER A 36 -20.77 -14.39 8.10
N LEU A 37 -20.41 -15.18 9.12
CA LEU A 37 -21.38 -15.75 10.05
C LEU A 37 -22.10 -14.67 10.87
N ALA A 38 -21.41 -13.60 11.28
CA ALA A 38 -22.01 -12.45 11.95
C ALA A 38 -23.10 -11.80 11.09
N LEU A 39 -22.83 -11.57 9.81
CA LEU A 39 -23.79 -10.96 8.90
C LEU A 39 -25.00 -11.85 8.59
N ASN A 40 -24.82 -13.18 8.65
CA ASN A 40 -25.84 -14.17 8.26
C ASN A 40 -26.51 -14.85 9.46
N SER A 41 -26.37 -14.31 10.67
CA SER A 41 -27.01 -14.81 11.89
C SER A 41 -27.86 -13.74 12.56
N ILE A 42 -28.86 -14.15 13.34
CA ILE A 42 -29.78 -13.23 14.01
C ILE A 42 -29.01 -12.39 15.03
N ARG A 43 -28.26 -13.03 15.94
CA ARG A 43 -27.45 -12.32 16.94
C ARG A 43 -26.42 -11.42 16.28
N GLY A 44 -25.60 -11.96 15.39
CA GLY A 44 -24.51 -11.19 14.77
C GLY A 44 -25.02 -9.94 14.02
N SER A 45 -26.07 -10.09 13.22
CA SER A 45 -26.69 -8.98 12.47
C SER A 45 -27.31 -7.96 13.43
N SER A 46 -27.90 -8.42 14.54
CA SER A 46 -28.45 -7.56 15.58
C SER A 46 -27.36 -6.78 16.31
N LEU A 47 -26.19 -7.38 16.59
CA LEU A 47 -25.05 -6.67 17.17
C LEU A 47 -24.49 -5.61 16.20
N HIS A 48 -24.42 -5.89 14.90
CA HIS A 48 -24.10 -4.85 13.90
C HIS A 48 -25.12 -3.70 13.93
N ALA A 49 -26.41 -4.01 14.05
CA ALA A 49 -27.46 -3.01 14.15
C ALA A 49 -27.40 -2.20 15.46
N VAL A 50 -27.00 -2.81 16.58
CA VAL A 50 -26.69 -2.12 17.85
C VAL A 50 -25.57 -1.11 17.66
N MET A 51 -24.52 -1.45 16.90
CA MET A 51 -23.43 -0.51 16.63
C MET A 51 -23.84 0.63 15.70
N GLN A 52 -24.67 0.37 14.70
CA GLN A 52 -25.27 1.42 13.87
C GLN A 52 -26.19 2.34 14.69
N TYR A 53 -26.97 1.76 15.60
CA TYR A 53 -27.78 2.51 16.57
C TYR A 53 -26.90 3.42 17.44
N ALA A 54 -25.81 2.89 17.98
CA ALA A 54 -24.86 3.62 18.80
C ALA A 54 -24.26 4.81 18.03
N GLN A 55 -23.85 4.59 16.78
CA GLN A 55 -23.33 5.63 15.91
C GLN A 55 -24.36 6.75 15.70
N LEU A 56 -25.61 6.42 15.36
CA LEU A 56 -26.67 7.40 15.14
C LEU A 56 -26.96 8.22 16.40
N ARG A 57 -27.04 7.56 17.56
CA ARG A 57 -27.27 8.23 18.85
C ARG A 57 -26.12 9.16 19.21
N ALA A 58 -24.90 8.67 19.15
CA ALA A 58 -23.71 9.46 19.47
C ALA A 58 -23.55 10.67 18.53
N GLN A 59 -23.81 10.51 17.23
CA GLN A 59 -23.80 11.63 16.28
C GLN A 59 -24.88 12.67 16.60
N LYS A 60 -26.08 12.24 16.96
CA LYS A 60 -27.18 13.15 17.32
C LYS A 60 -26.84 13.96 18.57
N ILE A 61 -26.42 13.29 19.65
CA ILE A 61 -26.06 13.94 20.92
C ILE A 61 -24.90 14.93 20.68
N ARG A 62 -23.86 14.51 19.95
CA ARG A 62 -22.69 15.37 19.70
C ARG A 62 -23.07 16.62 18.94
N LYS A 63 -23.98 16.50 17.98
CA LYS A 63 -24.46 17.63 17.18
C LYS A 63 -25.36 18.58 17.99
N THR A 64 -26.18 18.04 18.90
CA THR A 64 -27.13 18.84 19.68
C THR A 64 -26.48 19.52 20.89
N GLU A 65 -25.55 18.84 21.54
CA GLU A 65 -24.93 19.30 22.79
C GLU A 65 -23.50 19.86 22.61
N ASP A 66 -22.95 19.79 21.39
CA ASP A 66 -21.61 20.28 21.02
C ASP A 66 -20.49 19.84 21.98
N ARG A 67 -20.55 18.57 22.42
CA ARG A 67 -19.56 17.97 23.32
C ARG A 67 -19.15 16.58 22.88
N ARG A 68 -18.06 16.08 23.46
CA ARG A 68 -17.65 14.67 23.31
C ARG A 68 -18.71 13.75 23.93
N ILE A 69 -18.94 12.63 23.25
CA ILE A 69 -19.79 11.54 23.74
C ILE A 69 -18.97 10.67 24.67
N ASN A 70 -19.64 9.98 25.57
CA ASN A 70 -19.09 8.88 26.36
C ASN A 70 -20.10 7.74 26.45
N ARG A 71 -19.70 6.66 27.12
CA ARG A 71 -20.56 5.48 27.28
C ARG A 71 -21.83 5.73 28.09
N ASP A 72 -21.81 6.69 29.00
CA ASP A 72 -22.94 7.01 29.90
C ASP A 72 -24.06 7.75 29.17
N ASP A 73 -23.80 8.23 27.94
CA ASP A 73 -24.80 8.82 27.03
C ASP A 73 -25.68 7.77 26.32
N ILE A 74 -25.18 6.54 26.23
CA ILE A 74 -25.85 5.38 25.60
C ILE A 74 -25.63 4.10 26.43
N PRO A 75 -25.98 4.11 27.73
CA PRO A 75 -25.69 3.01 28.65
C PRO A 75 -26.39 1.71 28.26
N GLU A 76 -27.50 1.77 27.53
CA GLU A 76 -28.17 0.62 26.95
C GLU A 76 -27.27 -0.16 25.97
N VAL A 77 -26.48 0.54 25.14
CA VAL A 77 -25.55 -0.08 24.19
C VAL A 77 -24.40 -0.74 24.93
N PHE A 78 -23.78 -0.04 25.88
CA PHE A 78 -22.62 -0.58 26.59
C PHE A 78 -22.97 -1.75 27.50
N ARG A 79 -24.19 -1.83 28.02
CA ARG A 79 -24.66 -3.03 28.73
C ARG A 79 -24.69 -4.26 27.82
N VAL A 80 -25.17 -4.12 26.59
CA VAL A 80 -25.12 -5.21 25.60
C VAL A 80 -23.67 -5.57 25.31
N ILE A 81 -22.82 -4.59 24.99
CA ILE A 81 -21.41 -4.88 24.66
C ILE A 81 -20.69 -5.58 25.83
N GLU A 82 -20.86 -5.13 27.06
CA GLU A 82 -20.23 -5.74 28.25
C GLU A 82 -20.71 -7.18 28.48
N GLU A 83 -22.01 -7.45 28.33
CA GLU A 83 -22.57 -8.81 28.41
C GLU A 83 -22.02 -9.71 27.29
N HIS A 84 -21.89 -9.19 26.07
CA HIS A 84 -21.37 -9.97 24.95
C HIS A 84 -19.85 -10.18 24.99
N LEU A 85 -19.10 -9.26 25.61
CA LEU A 85 -17.64 -9.40 25.77
C LEU A 85 -17.28 -10.34 26.92
N THR A 86 -17.97 -10.24 28.05
CA THR A 86 -17.55 -10.88 29.32
C THR A 86 -18.58 -11.82 29.92
N GLY A 87 -19.82 -11.79 29.43
CA GLY A 87 -20.89 -12.67 29.87
C GLY A 87 -20.56 -14.13 29.60
N LYS A 88 -21.02 -15.00 30.51
CA LYS A 88 -20.72 -16.43 30.47
C LYS A 88 -21.18 -17.10 29.18
N LEU A 89 -22.27 -16.60 28.58
CA LEU A 89 -22.86 -17.17 27.37
C LEU A 89 -22.08 -16.77 26.11
N PHE A 90 -21.60 -15.52 26.04
CA PHE A 90 -21.13 -14.91 24.79
C PHE A 90 -19.61 -14.68 24.74
N SER A 91 -18.91 -14.70 25.88
CA SER A 91 -17.46 -14.46 25.97
C SER A 91 -16.59 -15.33 25.06
N ARG A 92 -17.13 -16.48 24.61
CA ARG A 92 -16.48 -17.44 23.70
C ARG A 92 -16.94 -17.32 22.24
N SER A 93 -17.81 -16.38 21.90
CA SER A 93 -18.36 -16.23 20.55
C SER A 93 -17.39 -15.49 19.65
N THR A 94 -16.80 -16.21 18.69
CA THR A 94 -15.99 -15.63 17.61
C THR A 94 -16.81 -14.72 16.70
N THR A 95 -18.11 -14.99 16.55
CA THR A 95 -19.02 -14.11 15.80
C THR A 95 -19.13 -12.75 16.45
N ASP A 96 -19.37 -12.70 17.77
CA ASP A 96 -19.49 -11.43 18.49
C ASP A 96 -18.15 -10.66 18.45
N ARG A 97 -17.01 -11.36 18.60
CA ARG A 97 -15.66 -10.79 18.44
C ARG A 97 -15.43 -10.13 17.08
N ALA A 98 -15.91 -10.76 16.01
CA ALA A 98 -15.81 -10.20 14.67
C ALA A 98 -16.59 -8.88 14.55
N VAL A 99 -17.78 -8.78 15.16
CA VAL A 99 -18.54 -7.52 15.21
C VAL A 99 -17.72 -6.44 15.91
N TRP A 100 -17.17 -6.72 17.09
CA TRP A 100 -16.43 -5.73 17.87
C TRP A 100 -15.15 -5.25 17.18
N GLY A 101 -14.41 -6.14 16.52
CA GLY A 101 -13.24 -5.77 15.72
C GLY A 101 -13.60 -4.81 14.58
N GLN A 102 -14.71 -5.05 13.88
CA GLN A 102 -15.18 -4.20 12.78
C GLN A 102 -15.60 -2.80 13.24
N TRP A 103 -16.14 -2.69 14.47
CA TRP A 103 -16.65 -1.43 15.01
C TRP A 103 -15.70 -0.76 16.00
N LEU A 104 -14.45 -1.22 16.09
CA LEU A 104 -13.50 -0.76 17.10
C LEU A 104 -13.23 0.75 17.02
N ASN A 105 -13.13 1.31 15.81
CA ASN A 105 -13.03 2.75 15.60
C ASN A 105 -14.20 3.54 16.23
N LEU A 106 -15.42 2.99 16.15
CA LEU A 106 -16.58 3.63 16.73
C LEU A 106 -16.51 3.58 18.26
N LEU A 107 -16.04 2.46 18.84
CA LEU A 107 -15.84 2.32 20.28
C LEU A 107 -14.83 3.34 20.82
N PHE A 108 -13.67 3.48 20.15
CA PHE A 108 -12.68 4.51 20.51
C PHE A 108 -13.23 5.92 20.38
N TRP A 109 -14.00 6.19 19.32
CA TRP A 109 -14.62 7.49 19.11
C TRP A 109 -15.68 7.84 20.15
N ILE A 110 -16.41 6.84 20.66
CA ILE A 110 -17.40 7.02 21.74
C ILE A 110 -16.71 7.14 23.09
N HIS A 111 -15.81 6.23 23.45
CA HIS A 111 -15.19 6.24 24.78
C HIS A 111 -13.83 5.51 24.79
N GLU A 112 -12.77 6.27 24.56
CA GLU A 112 -11.39 5.77 24.47
C GLU A 112 -10.94 4.98 25.71
N ASP A 113 -11.06 5.55 26.92
CA ASP A 113 -10.52 4.93 28.15
C ASP A 113 -11.14 3.58 28.48
N TRP A 114 -12.43 3.41 28.18
CA TRP A 114 -13.10 2.12 28.38
C TRP A 114 -12.65 1.14 27.31
N THR A 115 -12.57 1.57 26.05
CA THR A 115 -12.19 0.71 24.92
C THR A 115 -10.77 0.19 25.10
N ARG A 116 -9.85 1.07 25.55
CA ARG A 116 -8.47 0.71 25.90
C ARG A 116 -8.42 -0.41 26.95
N LYS A 117 -9.27 -0.36 27.97
CA LYS A 117 -9.36 -1.40 29.02
C LYS A 117 -9.94 -2.73 28.52
N GLN A 118 -10.63 -2.73 27.38
CA GLN A 118 -11.16 -3.95 26.78
C GLN A 118 -10.21 -4.59 25.76
N LEU A 119 -9.05 -3.98 25.46
CA LEU A 119 -8.16 -4.49 24.41
C LEU A 119 -7.65 -5.90 24.72
N ASP A 120 -7.28 -6.19 25.96
CA ASP A 120 -6.83 -7.54 26.36
C ASP A 120 -7.96 -8.57 26.25
N VAL A 121 -9.21 -8.12 26.41
CA VAL A 121 -10.37 -8.98 26.21
C VAL A 121 -10.59 -9.19 24.71
N LEU A 122 -10.53 -8.14 23.88
CA LEU A 122 -10.76 -8.16 22.43
C LEU A 122 -9.68 -8.90 21.65
N PHE A 123 -8.43 -8.76 22.07
CA PHE A 123 -7.25 -9.34 21.45
C PHE A 123 -6.51 -10.19 22.49
N PRO A 124 -7.13 -11.27 23.00
CA PRO A 124 -6.51 -12.07 24.04
C PRO A 124 -5.20 -12.69 23.56
N ASP A 125 -4.27 -12.87 24.49
CA ASP A 125 -3.00 -13.53 24.27
C ASP A 125 -3.11 -15.04 24.52
N GLY A 126 -2.35 -15.83 23.74
CA GLY A 126 -2.20 -17.27 23.92
C GLY A 126 -3.04 -18.15 22.98
N ASP A 127 -2.58 -19.39 22.81
CA ASP A 127 -3.11 -20.31 21.78
C ASP A 127 -4.56 -20.74 22.02
N GLN A 128 -4.99 -20.79 23.29
CA GLN A 128 -6.33 -21.24 23.67
C GLN A 128 -7.44 -20.27 23.22
N GLU A 129 -7.10 -18.99 23.05
CA GLU A 129 -8.05 -17.93 22.66
C GLU A 129 -7.71 -17.31 21.29
N ALA A 130 -6.82 -17.97 20.53
CA ALA A 130 -6.36 -17.51 19.22
C ALA A 130 -7.53 -17.28 18.23
N LEU A 131 -8.59 -18.08 18.29
CA LEU A 131 -9.78 -17.90 17.45
C LEU A 131 -10.52 -16.59 17.76
N LEU A 132 -10.60 -16.19 19.03
CA LEU A 132 -11.23 -14.93 19.44
C LEU A 132 -10.40 -13.74 18.99
N HIS A 133 -9.09 -13.81 19.24
CA HIS A 133 -8.13 -12.82 18.75
C HIS A 133 -8.23 -12.66 17.24
N ASN A 134 -8.18 -13.76 16.50
CA ASN A 134 -8.21 -13.75 15.03
C ASN A 134 -9.53 -13.21 14.49
N ALA A 135 -10.66 -13.49 15.15
CA ALA A 135 -11.96 -12.93 14.75
C ALA A 135 -11.97 -11.41 14.86
N SER A 136 -11.51 -10.84 15.98
CA SER A 136 -11.43 -9.38 16.15
C SER A 136 -10.34 -8.75 15.26
N TRP A 137 -9.16 -9.36 15.16
CA TRP A 137 -8.05 -8.86 14.33
C TRP A 137 -8.41 -8.83 12.84
N LYS A 138 -9.00 -9.92 12.32
CA LYS A 138 -9.38 -10.02 10.91
C LYS A 138 -10.37 -8.92 10.53
N THR A 139 -11.41 -8.69 11.34
CA THR A 139 -12.41 -7.68 11.00
C THR A 139 -11.93 -6.26 11.24
N TRP A 140 -11.07 -6.05 12.23
CA TRP A 140 -10.36 -4.78 12.40
C TRP A 140 -9.55 -4.45 11.14
N ILE A 141 -8.62 -5.33 10.75
CA ILE A 141 -7.64 -5.02 9.70
C ILE A 141 -8.27 -4.96 8.30
N LEU A 142 -9.35 -5.70 8.04
CA LEU A 142 -9.98 -5.76 6.72
C LEU A 142 -11.10 -4.74 6.52
N TYR A 143 -11.89 -4.43 7.56
CA TYR A 143 -13.15 -3.71 7.43
C TYR A 143 -13.19 -2.38 8.18
N SER A 144 -12.18 -2.05 8.99
CA SER A 144 -12.06 -0.74 9.61
C SER A 144 -11.18 0.20 8.80
N SER A 145 -11.51 1.49 8.82
CA SER A 145 -10.62 2.52 8.26
C SER A 145 -9.42 2.75 9.16
N PHE A 146 -8.26 3.02 8.56
CA PHE A 146 -7.10 3.48 9.32
C PHE A 146 -7.41 4.81 10.02
N ARG A 147 -7.23 4.86 11.35
CA ARG A 147 -7.33 6.08 12.14
C ARG A 147 -6.17 6.18 13.12
N ASP A 148 -5.61 7.37 13.24
CA ASP A 148 -4.38 7.64 14.00
C ASP A 148 -4.57 7.35 15.50
N ASP A 149 -5.73 7.72 16.04
CA ASP A 149 -6.13 7.50 17.43
C ASP A 149 -6.23 6.01 17.76
N THR A 150 -6.97 5.25 16.96
CA THR A 150 -7.12 3.80 17.16
C THR A 150 -5.81 3.06 16.92
N PHE A 151 -5.05 3.40 15.88
CA PHE A 151 -3.77 2.76 15.58
C PHE A 151 -2.79 2.90 16.75
N SER A 152 -2.67 4.11 17.31
CA SER A 152 -1.78 4.39 18.46
C SER A 152 -2.14 3.55 19.69
N ASN A 153 -3.43 3.23 19.86
CA ASN A 153 -3.92 2.37 20.94
C ASN A 153 -3.63 0.88 20.71
N LEU A 154 -3.44 0.45 19.46
CA LEU A 154 -3.26 -0.93 19.06
C LEU A 154 -1.80 -1.33 18.82
N HIS A 155 -0.84 -0.50 19.22
CA HIS A 155 0.58 -0.72 18.94
C HIS A 155 1.06 -2.14 19.30
N GLN A 156 0.66 -2.66 20.48
CA GLN A 156 1.02 -4.01 20.90
C GLN A 156 0.35 -5.09 20.04
N VAL A 157 -0.91 -4.90 19.61
CA VAL A 157 -1.64 -5.83 18.74
C VAL A 157 -0.96 -5.91 17.37
N TYR A 158 -0.57 -4.76 16.80
CA TYR A 158 0.23 -4.72 15.56
C TYR A 158 1.57 -5.42 15.71
N ARG A 159 2.27 -5.20 16.84
CA ARG A 159 3.55 -5.86 17.14
C ARG A 159 3.42 -7.38 17.10
N GLN A 160 2.39 -7.93 17.75
CA GLN A 160 2.14 -9.37 17.76
C GLN A 160 1.77 -9.89 16.37
N ALA A 161 0.95 -9.16 15.62
CA ALA A 161 0.60 -9.54 14.25
C ALA A 161 1.82 -9.60 13.33
N ILE A 162 2.77 -8.67 13.48
CA ILE A 162 4.03 -8.67 12.73
C ILE A 162 4.90 -9.87 13.09
N ILE A 163 5.08 -10.17 14.38
CA ILE A 163 5.91 -11.30 14.83
C ILE A 163 5.35 -12.63 14.30
N ARG A 164 4.02 -12.76 14.17
CA ARG A 164 3.37 -13.95 13.62
C ARG A 164 3.55 -14.12 12.11
N LEU A 165 4.17 -13.16 11.41
CA LEU A 165 4.57 -13.37 10.01
C LEU A 165 5.71 -14.40 9.91
N ASP A 166 6.51 -14.56 10.98
CA ASP A 166 7.51 -15.63 11.04
C ASP A 166 6.85 -17.01 10.99
N GLY A 167 7.24 -17.81 10.01
CA GLY A 167 6.70 -19.16 9.83
C GLY A 167 5.28 -19.20 9.24
N ALA A 168 4.71 -18.06 8.85
CA ALA A 168 3.48 -18.03 8.08
C ALA A 168 3.68 -18.66 6.70
N ASP A 169 2.69 -19.42 6.23
CA ASP A 169 2.75 -20.04 4.92
C ASP A 169 2.51 -19.02 3.78
N THR A 170 2.69 -19.48 2.54
CA THR A 170 2.50 -18.65 1.34
C THR A 170 1.05 -18.16 1.19
N GLU A 171 0.06 -18.88 1.71
CA GLU A 171 -1.34 -18.50 1.59
C GLU A 171 -1.68 -17.37 2.55
N GLU A 172 -1.22 -17.45 3.80
CA GLU A 172 -1.39 -16.42 4.82
C GLU A 172 -0.64 -15.13 4.45
N THR A 173 0.59 -15.24 3.93
CA THR A 173 1.41 -14.07 3.53
C THR A 173 0.86 -13.35 2.30
N LYS A 174 0.10 -14.06 1.44
CA LYS A 174 -0.65 -13.48 0.32
C LYS A 174 -2.08 -13.10 0.67
N SER A 175 -2.52 -13.39 1.90
CA SER A 175 -3.87 -13.08 2.33
C SER A 175 -4.09 -11.56 2.38
N MET A 176 -5.33 -11.14 2.19
CA MET A 176 -5.72 -9.74 2.34
C MET A 176 -5.38 -9.19 3.73
N LYS A 177 -5.35 -10.02 4.78
CA LYS A 177 -5.03 -9.56 6.14
C LYS A 177 -3.58 -9.07 6.22
N SER A 178 -2.66 -9.87 5.66
CA SER A 178 -1.23 -9.58 5.67
C SER A 178 -0.91 -8.37 4.81
N THR A 179 -1.49 -8.28 3.61
CA THR A 179 -1.31 -7.09 2.76
C THR A 179 -1.86 -5.84 3.42
N ARG A 180 -3.06 -5.88 4.04
CA ARG A 180 -3.58 -4.75 4.83
C ARG A 180 -2.71 -4.38 6.02
N LEU A 181 -2.07 -5.35 6.69
CA LEU A 181 -1.08 -5.05 7.74
C LEU A 181 0.08 -4.23 7.16
N ALA A 182 0.68 -4.66 6.05
CA ALA A 182 1.74 -3.90 5.38
C ALA A 182 1.29 -2.47 5.03
N GLU A 183 0.09 -2.32 4.48
CA GLU A 183 -0.52 -1.02 4.15
C GLU A 183 -0.65 -0.12 5.38
N HIS A 184 -1.14 -0.65 6.50
CA HIS A 184 -1.28 0.12 7.74
C HIS A 184 0.07 0.58 8.28
N ILE A 185 1.12 -0.26 8.20
CA ILE A 185 2.47 0.11 8.66
C ILE A 185 3.03 1.26 7.82
N VAL A 186 2.94 1.19 6.48
CA VAL A 186 3.45 2.28 5.64
C VAL A 186 2.61 3.55 5.75
N VAL A 187 1.29 3.46 5.90
CA VAL A 187 0.43 4.62 6.17
C VAL A 187 0.80 5.28 7.51
N ALA A 188 0.94 4.49 8.58
CA ALA A 188 1.31 5.01 9.89
C ALA A 188 2.67 5.72 9.87
N TYR A 189 3.66 5.12 9.23
CA TYR A 189 4.99 5.70 9.08
C TYR A 189 4.98 7.00 8.26
N THR A 190 4.30 7.00 7.10
CA THR A 190 4.23 8.19 6.23
C THR A 190 3.44 9.34 6.86
N LYS A 191 2.51 9.04 7.76
CA LYS A 191 1.84 10.04 8.62
C LYS A 191 2.65 10.46 9.85
N GLY A 192 3.81 9.84 10.10
CA GLY A 192 4.70 10.17 11.21
C GLY A 192 4.30 9.58 12.57
N LEU A 193 3.42 8.58 12.59
CA LEU A 193 3.05 7.84 13.80
C LEU A 193 4.10 6.78 14.18
N LEU A 194 4.91 6.35 13.21
CA LEU A 194 6.02 5.43 13.39
C LEU A 194 7.33 6.08 12.95
N SER A 195 8.43 5.52 13.44
CA SER A 195 9.80 5.84 13.10
C SER A 195 10.52 4.67 12.43
N LEU A 196 11.78 4.89 12.05
CA LEU A 196 12.67 3.86 11.49
C LEU A 196 13.62 3.28 12.56
N ALA A 197 13.36 3.52 13.84
CA ALA A 197 14.14 2.95 14.93
C ALA A 197 13.96 1.43 14.98
N ASP A 198 15.00 0.71 15.41
CA ASP A 198 15.04 -0.76 15.40
C ASP A 198 13.96 -1.41 16.27
N ASP A 199 13.48 -0.70 17.30
CA ASP A 199 12.42 -1.16 18.22
C ASP A 199 11.00 -0.78 17.78
N ASP A 200 10.85 -0.04 16.68
CA ASP A 200 9.58 0.42 16.15
C ASP A 200 8.97 -0.58 15.14
N LEU A 201 7.67 -0.44 14.87
CA LEU A 201 6.90 -1.39 14.05
C LEU A 201 7.36 -1.45 12.59
N VAL A 202 7.96 -0.39 12.05
CA VAL A 202 8.50 -0.41 10.68
C VAL A 202 9.68 -1.36 10.57
N ALA A 203 10.65 -1.22 11.47
CA ALA A 203 11.83 -2.08 11.51
C ALA A 203 11.42 -3.53 11.76
N LEU A 204 10.55 -3.73 12.75
CA LEU A 204 10.01 -5.05 13.07
C LEU A 204 9.27 -5.68 11.87
N PHE A 205 8.46 -4.90 11.13
CA PHE A 205 7.76 -5.40 9.96
C PHE A 205 8.74 -5.90 8.89
N PHE A 206 9.74 -5.10 8.49
CA PHE A 206 10.69 -5.53 7.47
C PHE A 206 11.65 -6.64 7.93
N GLN A 207 11.80 -6.84 9.25
CA GLN A 207 12.54 -7.97 9.80
C GLN A 207 11.79 -9.30 9.63
N HIS A 208 10.46 -9.29 9.80
CA HIS A 208 9.63 -10.50 9.84
C HIS A 208 8.84 -10.74 8.54
N ALA A 209 8.65 -9.71 7.70
CA ALA A 209 7.90 -9.82 6.47
C ALA A 209 8.68 -10.60 5.41
N PRO A 210 8.07 -11.60 4.75
CA PRO A 210 8.66 -12.23 3.58
C PRO A 210 8.75 -11.24 2.41
N ALA A 211 9.65 -11.53 1.45
CA ALA A 211 9.96 -10.64 0.34
C ALA A 211 8.73 -10.15 -0.45
N ASN A 212 7.72 -11.01 -0.66
CA ASN A 212 6.48 -10.62 -1.35
C ASN A 212 5.67 -9.58 -0.56
N LEU A 213 5.65 -9.67 0.76
CA LEU A 213 4.89 -8.75 1.60
C LEU A 213 5.64 -7.43 1.81
N ALA A 214 6.97 -7.49 1.94
CA ALA A 214 7.82 -6.32 1.90
C ALA A 214 7.69 -5.57 0.56
N ALA A 215 7.65 -6.29 -0.56
CA ALA A 215 7.37 -5.71 -1.87
C ALA A 215 5.98 -5.07 -1.94
N HIS A 216 4.93 -5.73 -1.44
CA HIS A 216 3.58 -5.15 -1.38
C HIS A 216 3.55 -3.80 -0.66
N ALA A 217 4.34 -3.63 0.41
CA ALA A 217 4.44 -2.36 1.12
C ALA A 217 4.93 -1.22 0.21
N PHE A 218 5.95 -1.48 -0.61
CA PHE A 218 6.46 -0.51 -1.59
C PHE A 218 5.52 -0.33 -2.79
N GLU A 219 4.89 -1.40 -3.28
CA GLU A 219 3.87 -1.33 -4.33
C GLU A 219 2.73 -0.39 -3.91
N PHE A 220 2.22 -0.58 -2.68
CA PHE A 220 1.14 0.22 -2.14
C PHE A 220 1.50 1.72 -2.08
N ILE A 221 2.71 2.05 -1.65
CA ILE A 221 3.18 3.45 -1.65
C ILE A 221 3.16 4.00 -3.08
N GLY A 222 3.71 3.24 -4.04
CA GLY A 222 3.74 3.63 -5.45
C GLY A 222 2.34 3.95 -6.01
N TYR A 223 1.32 3.19 -5.64
CA TYR A 223 -0.06 3.37 -6.12
C TYR A 223 -0.92 4.35 -5.32
N HIS A 224 -0.69 4.48 -4.00
CA HIS A 224 -1.68 5.10 -3.11
C HIS A 224 -1.16 6.30 -2.33
N LEU A 225 0.15 6.51 -2.23
CA LEU A 225 0.69 7.64 -1.48
C LEU A 225 0.30 8.98 -2.10
N PRO A 226 -0.29 9.93 -1.36
CA PRO A 226 -0.55 11.27 -1.90
C PRO A 226 0.75 11.93 -2.39
N ASP A 227 0.70 12.53 -3.57
CA ASP A 227 1.85 13.21 -4.20
C ASP A 227 2.05 14.61 -3.58
N GLU A 228 2.29 14.64 -2.27
CA GLU A 228 2.58 15.86 -1.52
C GLU A 228 3.97 15.79 -0.88
N PRO A 229 4.73 16.91 -0.81
CA PRO A 229 6.13 16.90 -0.39
C PRO A 229 6.41 16.21 0.96
N GLN A 230 5.50 16.34 1.91
CA GLN A 230 5.61 15.73 3.25
C GLN A 230 5.57 14.20 3.21
N PHE A 231 4.70 13.63 2.38
CA PHE A 231 4.58 12.18 2.22
C PHE A 231 5.73 11.63 1.36
N ILE A 232 6.09 12.34 0.29
CA ILE A 232 7.22 11.98 -0.57
C ILE A 232 8.51 11.91 0.24
N LYS A 233 8.78 12.92 1.08
CA LYS A 233 9.96 12.93 1.96
C LYS A 233 10.01 11.73 2.91
N LYS A 234 8.87 11.31 3.46
CA LYS A 234 8.79 10.12 4.31
C LYS A 234 9.05 8.86 3.49
N ALA A 235 8.40 8.72 2.35
CA ALA A 235 8.52 7.57 1.47
C ALA A 235 9.95 7.37 0.95
N THR A 236 10.62 8.43 0.50
CA THR A 236 12.03 8.35 0.07
C THR A 236 12.96 7.98 1.21
N ALA A 237 12.72 8.51 2.43
CA ALA A 237 13.49 8.11 3.61
C ALA A 237 13.30 6.62 3.97
N LEU A 238 12.10 6.07 3.82
CA LEU A 238 11.86 4.64 4.01
C LEU A 238 12.58 3.80 2.94
N TRP A 239 12.51 4.24 1.69
CA TRP A 239 13.19 3.59 0.57
C TRP A 239 14.70 3.54 0.79
N ASP A 240 15.32 4.67 1.17
CA ASP A 240 16.76 4.75 1.45
C ASP A 240 17.17 3.86 2.62
N TRP A 241 16.40 3.91 3.71
CA TRP A 241 16.64 3.07 4.89
C TRP A 241 16.56 1.58 4.56
N ARG A 242 15.53 1.15 3.82
CA ARG A 242 15.38 -0.27 3.44
C ARG A 242 16.45 -0.67 2.41
N SER A 243 16.75 0.19 1.44
CA SER A 243 17.81 -0.01 0.45
C SER A 243 19.17 -0.25 1.09
N ALA A 244 19.47 0.42 2.21
CA ALA A 244 20.72 0.27 2.94
C ALA A 244 20.84 -1.09 3.66
N GLN A 245 19.73 -1.77 3.93
CA GLN A 245 19.69 -3.08 4.57
C GLN A 245 19.70 -4.26 3.59
N GLY A 246 19.64 -3.99 2.29
CA GLY A 246 19.52 -5.02 1.26
C GLY A 246 18.06 -5.36 0.98
N MET A 247 17.51 -4.75 -0.07
CA MET A 247 16.20 -5.08 -0.62
C MET A 247 16.29 -6.34 -1.48
N SER A 248 15.23 -7.15 -1.49
CA SER A 248 15.09 -8.22 -2.48
C SER A 248 14.85 -7.63 -3.88
N ASP A 249 14.94 -8.49 -4.90
CA ASP A 249 14.60 -8.12 -6.27
C ASP A 249 13.11 -7.72 -6.38
N GLU A 250 12.22 -8.44 -5.68
CA GLU A 250 10.78 -8.12 -5.64
C GLU A 250 10.50 -6.72 -5.07
N GLU A 251 11.18 -6.35 -3.99
CA GLU A 251 11.07 -5.02 -3.39
C GLU A 251 11.59 -3.94 -4.33
N SER A 252 12.79 -4.16 -4.88
CA SER A 252 13.46 -3.19 -5.76
C SER A 252 12.64 -2.91 -7.02
N ARG A 253 12.00 -3.93 -7.61
CA ARG A 253 11.15 -3.80 -8.80
C ARG A 253 9.95 -2.87 -8.62
N GLN A 254 9.46 -2.68 -7.39
CA GLN A 254 8.34 -1.76 -7.13
C GLN A 254 8.67 -0.29 -7.39
N PHE A 255 9.96 0.03 -7.57
CA PHE A 255 10.39 1.39 -7.92
C PHE A 255 9.81 1.86 -9.25
N ASN A 256 9.40 0.95 -10.14
CA ASN A 256 8.75 1.28 -11.40
C ASN A 256 7.53 2.21 -11.20
N LEU A 257 6.68 1.93 -10.20
CA LEU A 257 5.48 2.71 -9.87
C LEU A 257 5.83 4.05 -9.25
N TRP A 258 6.90 4.08 -8.44
CA TRP A 258 7.37 5.30 -7.79
C TRP A 258 7.91 6.28 -8.82
N PHE A 259 8.77 5.80 -9.72
CA PHE A 259 9.36 6.61 -10.77
C PHE A 259 8.31 7.17 -11.74
N GLU A 260 7.29 6.38 -12.06
CA GLU A 260 6.18 6.79 -12.93
C GLU A 260 5.29 7.86 -12.29
N ARG A 261 4.92 7.67 -11.02
CA ARG A 261 3.77 8.38 -10.44
C ARG A 261 4.14 9.52 -9.52
N LEU A 262 5.25 9.41 -8.81
CA LEU A 262 5.57 10.31 -7.70
C LEU A 262 6.46 11.46 -8.17
N ASN A 263 6.25 12.65 -7.62
CA ASN A 263 7.09 13.82 -7.88
C ASN A 263 8.40 13.76 -7.08
N LEU A 264 9.26 12.84 -7.47
CA LEU A 264 10.57 12.57 -6.87
C LEU A 264 11.62 13.58 -7.34
N GLU A 265 12.62 13.85 -6.50
CA GLU A 265 13.82 14.58 -6.93
C GLU A 265 14.56 13.75 -8.01
N ALA A 266 14.89 14.39 -9.13
CA ALA A 266 15.30 13.71 -10.35
C ALA A 266 16.59 12.89 -10.17
N THR A 267 17.60 13.43 -9.50
CA THR A 267 18.89 12.76 -9.26
C THR A 267 18.70 11.52 -8.39
N TRP A 268 17.90 11.63 -7.33
CA TRP A 268 17.52 10.51 -6.47
C TRP A 268 16.74 9.47 -7.27
N ALA A 269 15.74 9.89 -8.03
CA ALA A 269 14.87 9.01 -8.80
C ALA A 269 15.66 8.19 -9.83
N LEU A 270 16.53 8.83 -10.61
CA LEU A 270 17.33 8.15 -11.64
C LEU A 270 18.35 7.17 -11.04
N ARG A 271 18.95 7.51 -9.89
CA ARG A 271 19.87 6.61 -9.18
C ARG A 271 19.17 5.32 -8.74
N HIS A 272 17.99 5.44 -8.14
CA HIS A 272 17.24 4.28 -7.66
C HIS A 272 16.59 3.49 -8.80
N LEU A 273 16.19 4.16 -9.88
CA LEU A 273 15.75 3.49 -11.11
C LEU A 273 16.89 2.64 -11.68
N GLN A 274 18.09 3.20 -11.84
CA GLN A 274 19.23 2.46 -12.36
C GLN A 274 19.52 1.20 -11.53
N LYS A 275 19.53 1.32 -10.20
CA LYS A 275 19.73 0.17 -9.30
C LYS A 275 18.61 -0.87 -9.44
N ALA A 276 17.35 -0.43 -9.51
CA ALA A 276 16.23 -1.35 -9.64
C ALA A 276 16.25 -2.09 -10.99
N LEU A 277 16.69 -1.43 -12.07
CA LEU A 277 16.84 -2.03 -13.40
C LEU A 277 17.94 -3.11 -13.49
N GLU A 278 18.81 -3.23 -12.48
CA GLU A 278 19.80 -4.32 -12.42
C GLU A 278 19.18 -5.65 -11.95
N THR A 279 17.93 -5.63 -11.46
CA THR A 279 17.24 -6.82 -10.94
C THR A 279 16.43 -7.52 -12.05
N PRO A 280 16.68 -8.80 -12.35
CA PRO A 280 15.91 -9.53 -13.35
C PRO A 280 14.43 -9.65 -12.95
N GLY A 281 13.51 -9.49 -13.90
CA GLY A 281 12.09 -9.82 -13.66
C GLY A 281 11.13 -9.35 -14.74
N GLU A 282 9.95 -9.98 -14.79
CA GLU A 282 8.89 -9.64 -15.75
C GLU A 282 8.15 -8.35 -15.32
N ARG A 283 7.82 -7.52 -16.31
CA ARG A 283 6.90 -6.34 -16.25
C ARG A 283 7.43 -5.05 -15.64
N TRP A 284 8.32 -4.39 -16.35
CA TRP A 284 8.49 -2.93 -16.27
C TRP A 284 7.43 -2.20 -17.09
N ARG A 285 6.98 -1.02 -16.61
CA ARG A 285 6.05 -0.13 -17.32
C ARG A 285 6.79 0.80 -18.27
N TRP A 286 7.49 0.21 -19.24
CA TRP A 286 8.51 0.92 -20.03
C TRP A 286 8.02 2.20 -20.72
N GLY A 287 6.80 2.24 -21.25
CA GLY A 287 6.26 3.44 -21.90
C GLY A 287 6.23 4.66 -20.97
N ASN A 288 5.81 4.48 -19.71
CA ASN A 288 5.78 5.55 -18.72
C ASN A 288 7.18 5.92 -18.24
N ILE A 289 8.07 4.93 -18.12
CA ILE A 289 9.47 5.17 -17.76
C ILE A 289 10.13 6.02 -18.84
N PHE A 290 9.99 5.69 -20.13
CA PHE A 290 10.59 6.44 -21.22
C PHE A 290 10.04 7.86 -21.33
N LYS A 291 8.73 8.03 -21.14
CA LYS A 291 8.13 9.35 -21.04
C LYS A 291 8.79 10.19 -19.94
N ARG A 292 8.94 9.62 -18.74
CA ARG A 292 9.56 10.32 -17.61
C ARG A 292 11.07 10.58 -17.82
N LEU A 293 11.80 9.64 -18.41
CA LEU A 293 13.21 9.84 -18.80
C LEU A 293 13.35 11.00 -19.80
N LEU A 294 12.42 11.11 -20.76
CA LEU A 294 12.41 12.19 -21.74
C LEU A 294 12.11 13.55 -21.10
N GLU A 295 11.23 13.60 -20.10
CA GLU A 295 10.96 14.81 -19.30
C GLU A 295 12.21 15.28 -18.54
N LEU A 296 13.02 14.35 -18.02
CA LEU A 296 14.24 14.65 -17.25
C LEU A 296 15.50 14.83 -18.10
N TYR A 297 15.42 14.56 -19.41
CA TYR A 297 16.60 14.42 -20.26
C TYR A 297 17.47 15.67 -20.34
N GLU A 298 16.85 16.86 -20.41
CA GLU A 298 17.60 18.12 -20.61
C GLU A 298 18.59 18.39 -19.47
N ASP A 299 18.21 18.05 -18.24
CA ASP A 299 19.00 18.31 -17.03
C ASP A 299 19.83 17.08 -16.59
N HIS A 300 19.48 15.88 -17.06
CA HIS A 300 20.06 14.61 -16.60
C HIS A 300 20.34 13.61 -17.75
N SER A 301 20.82 14.10 -18.89
CA SER A 301 20.97 13.33 -20.13
C SER A 301 21.79 12.04 -19.96
N ALA A 302 22.92 12.11 -19.23
CA ALA A 302 23.80 10.96 -19.04
C ALA A 302 23.13 9.84 -18.21
N GLU A 303 22.47 10.19 -17.11
CA GLU A 303 21.69 9.28 -16.27
C GLU A 303 20.53 8.66 -17.05
N CYS A 304 19.82 9.47 -17.83
CA CYS A 304 18.70 9.01 -18.64
C CYS A 304 19.15 7.99 -19.68
N ILE A 305 20.24 8.24 -20.42
CA ILE A 305 20.77 7.29 -21.40
C ILE A 305 21.28 6.00 -20.73
N ARG A 306 21.86 6.07 -19.53
CA ARG A 306 22.25 4.86 -18.79
C ARG A 306 21.04 3.99 -18.41
N CYS A 307 20.00 4.59 -17.82
CA CYS A 307 18.78 3.86 -17.48
C CYS A 307 18.12 3.27 -18.74
N PHE A 308 18.10 4.07 -19.81
CA PHE A 308 17.56 3.67 -21.10
C PHE A 308 18.31 2.49 -21.72
N ALA A 309 19.64 2.46 -21.62
CA ALA A 309 20.45 1.35 -22.12
C ALA A 309 20.10 0.02 -21.43
N VAL A 310 19.90 0.02 -20.12
CA VAL A 310 19.51 -1.20 -19.37
C VAL A 310 18.14 -1.68 -19.81
N ALA A 311 17.16 -0.76 -19.92
CA ALA A 311 15.81 -1.07 -20.37
C ALA A 311 15.76 -1.76 -21.73
N THR A 312 16.63 -1.36 -22.66
CA THR A 312 16.66 -1.96 -24.01
C THR A 312 17.32 -3.33 -24.11
N ARG A 313 18.04 -3.76 -23.06
CA ARG A 313 18.72 -5.08 -23.01
C ARG A 313 17.84 -6.18 -22.44
N GLU A 314 16.90 -5.83 -21.56
CA GLU A 314 15.90 -6.77 -21.06
C GLU A 314 14.88 -7.05 -22.16
N ASN A 315 14.96 -8.26 -22.73
CA ASN A 315 14.32 -8.70 -23.97
C ASN A 315 12.79 -8.90 -23.89
N ASP A 316 12.07 -8.07 -23.11
CA ASP A 316 10.62 -8.18 -22.86
C ASP A 316 9.81 -7.10 -23.61
N TYR A 317 10.39 -6.57 -24.69
CA TYR A 317 9.81 -5.43 -25.36
C TYR A 317 8.97 -5.83 -26.58
N SER A 318 7.64 -5.79 -26.43
CA SER A 318 6.74 -5.61 -27.57
C SER A 318 6.84 -4.15 -28.05
N LEU A 319 7.94 -3.79 -28.73
CA LEU A 319 8.14 -2.46 -29.30
C LEU A 319 7.19 -2.28 -30.50
N ALA A 320 5.90 -2.09 -30.22
CA ALA A 320 4.93 -1.49 -31.15
C ALA A 320 5.16 0.02 -31.28
N ALA A 321 6.43 0.42 -31.25
CA ALA A 321 6.92 1.78 -31.33
C ALA A 321 6.64 2.34 -32.73
N THR A 322 5.88 3.41 -32.83
CA THR A 322 5.72 4.18 -34.07
C THR A 322 6.90 5.14 -34.23
N LYS A 323 7.09 5.73 -35.42
CA LYS A 323 7.98 6.89 -35.53
C LYS A 323 7.49 7.99 -34.57
N ASP A 324 8.43 8.72 -33.97
CA ASP A 324 8.21 9.83 -33.03
C ASP A 324 7.65 9.48 -31.63
N ASP A 325 7.69 8.21 -31.23
CA ASP A 325 7.42 7.83 -29.84
C ASP A 325 8.56 8.27 -28.88
N GLU A 326 8.34 8.12 -27.57
CA GLU A 326 9.29 8.54 -26.54
C GLU A 326 10.66 7.91 -26.73
N LEU A 327 10.70 6.65 -27.17
CA LEU A 327 11.93 5.92 -27.45
C LEU A 327 12.70 6.54 -28.62
N TRP A 328 12.02 6.84 -29.73
CA TRP A 328 12.62 7.52 -30.87
C TRP A 328 13.16 8.89 -30.49
N GLN A 329 12.42 9.65 -29.68
CA GLN A 329 12.83 10.97 -29.23
C GLN A 329 14.06 10.92 -28.32
N LEU A 330 14.12 9.98 -27.38
CA LEU A 330 15.31 9.75 -26.53
C LEU A 330 16.55 9.40 -27.36
N LEU A 331 16.42 8.47 -28.31
CA LEU A 331 17.51 8.10 -29.22
C LEU A 331 17.98 9.28 -30.07
N LYS A 332 17.04 10.05 -30.63
CA LYS A 332 17.36 11.23 -31.42
C LYS A 332 18.11 12.28 -30.59
N LYS A 333 17.64 12.59 -29.39
CA LYS A 333 18.30 13.53 -28.48
C LYS A 333 19.69 13.04 -28.05
N GLY A 334 19.84 11.75 -27.79
CA GLY A 334 21.12 11.12 -27.43
C GLY A 334 22.18 11.23 -28.52
N LEU A 335 21.81 10.93 -29.77
CA LEU A 335 22.71 11.03 -30.93
C LEU A 335 23.10 12.48 -31.23
N GLN A 336 22.19 13.43 -31.01
CA GLN A 336 22.44 14.85 -31.23
C GLN A 336 23.09 15.57 -30.04
N HIS A 337 23.42 14.85 -28.97
CA HIS A 337 23.95 15.45 -27.75
C HIS A 337 25.38 16.00 -27.97
N PRO A 338 25.75 17.17 -27.39
CA PRO A 338 27.08 17.74 -27.56
C PRO A 338 28.22 16.88 -26.97
N GLU A 339 27.94 16.12 -25.92
CA GLU A 339 28.91 15.21 -25.28
C GLU A 339 29.07 13.90 -26.05
N GLU A 340 30.29 13.56 -26.42
CA GLU A 340 30.62 12.37 -27.23
C GLU A 340 30.28 11.06 -26.53
N THR A 341 30.50 10.97 -25.22
CA THR A 341 30.21 9.78 -24.41
C THR A 341 28.73 9.37 -24.52
N ILE A 342 27.83 10.35 -24.48
CA ILE A 342 26.38 10.15 -24.59
C ILE A 342 26.00 9.74 -26.01
N ARG A 343 26.59 10.35 -27.04
CA ARG A 343 26.38 9.94 -28.43
C ARG A 343 26.77 8.49 -28.65
N VAL A 344 27.99 8.11 -28.25
CA VAL A 344 28.52 6.74 -28.38
C VAL A 344 27.63 5.73 -27.66
N GLN A 345 27.25 6.01 -26.41
CA GLN A 345 26.32 5.14 -25.67
C GLN A 345 24.97 5.00 -26.38
N THR A 346 24.47 6.08 -26.98
CA THR A 346 23.20 6.05 -27.72
C THR A 346 23.32 5.25 -29.02
N GLU A 347 24.44 5.39 -29.75
CA GLU A 347 24.73 4.58 -30.94
C GLU A 347 24.76 3.09 -30.61
N ASP A 348 25.36 2.71 -29.49
CA ASP A 348 25.39 1.32 -29.02
C ASP A 348 23.98 0.77 -28.76
N ILE A 349 23.08 1.59 -28.21
CA ILE A 349 21.66 1.21 -28.02
C ILE A 349 20.99 1.00 -29.38
N VAL A 350 21.21 1.88 -30.36
CA VAL A 350 20.66 1.71 -31.72
C VAL A 350 21.16 0.43 -32.37
N HIS A 351 22.46 0.13 -32.25
CA HIS A 351 23.04 -1.10 -32.76
C HIS A 351 22.44 -2.34 -32.09
N HIS A 352 22.27 -2.30 -30.76
CA HIS A 352 21.64 -3.37 -30.01
C HIS A 352 20.20 -3.62 -30.45
N LEU A 353 19.37 -2.57 -30.54
CA LEU A 353 18.00 -2.66 -31.05
C LEU A 353 17.95 -3.21 -32.48
N GLY A 354 18.92 -2.82 -33.32
CA GLY A 354 19.09 -3.39 -34.66
C GLY A 354 19.40 -4.89 -34.65
N SER A 355 20.22 -5.37 -33.71
CA SER A 355 20.52 -6.80 -33.54
C SER A 355 19.29 -7.63 -33.15
N LEU A 356 18.31 -7.00 -32.48
CA LEU A 356 17.02 -7.58 -32.12
C LEU A 356 15.97 -7.47 -33.26
N GLY A 357 16.33 -6.91 -34.42
CA GLY A 357 15.46 -6.79 -35.59
C GLY A 357 14.69 -5.46 -35.70
N HIS A 358 14.93 -4.49 -34.79
CA HIS A 358 14.29 -3.17 -34.84
C HIS A 358 15.00 -2.19 -35.79
N PHE A 359 15.12 -2.55 -37.07
CA PHE A 359 15.94 -1.80 -38.04
C PHE A 359 15.51 -0.36 -38.32
N LYS A 360 14.27 0.03 -37.97
CA LYS A 360 13.75 1.40 -38.15
C LYS A 360 14.62 2.46 -37.47
N TYR A 361 15.25 2.14 -36.33
CA TYR A 361 16.10 3.09 -35.60
C TYR A 361 17.42 3.40 -36.30
N ARG A 362 17.84 2.58 -37.28
CA ARG A 362 19.01 2.84 -38.11
C ARG A 362 18.87 4.13 -38.93
N GLU A 363 17.65 4.59 -39.19
CA GLU A 363 17.40 5.86 -39.87
C GLU A 363 17.99 7.05 -39.11
N LEU A 364 18.03 7.00 -37.77
CA LEU A 364 18.58 8.07 -36.93
C LEU A 364 20.10 8.25 -37.13
N LEU A 365 20.84 7.15 -37.39
CA LEU A 365 22.28 7.20 -37.66
C LEU A 365 22.60 7.83 -39.02
N LYS A 366 21.67 7.76 -39.98
CA LYS A 366 21.86 8.31 -41.33
C LYS A 366 21.68 9.83 -41.38
N SER A 367 20.81 10.37 -40.51
CA SER A 367 20.55 11.82 -40.45
C SER A 367 21.69 12.64 -39.84
N ASP A 368 22.57 12.04 -39.04
CA ASP A 368 23.71 12.74 -38.43
C ASP A 368 24.90 12.92 -39.39
N GLN A 369 25.10 11.98 -40.33
CA GLN A 369 26.20 12.04 -41.29
C GLN A 369 26.05 13.18 -42.32
N SER A 370 24.84 13.74 -42.48
CA SER A 370 24.58 14.89 -43.37
C SER A 370 24.89 16.26 -42.75
N ASN A 371 25.25 16.35 -41.46
CA ASN A 371 25.52 17.61 -40.74
C ASN A 371 26.98 17.79 -40.27
N SER A 372 27.92 16.92 -40.68
CA SER A 372 29.35 17.15 -40.44
C SER A 372 29.90 18.25 -41.38
N PRO A 373 30.65 19.26 -40.89
CA PRO A 373 31.17 20.36 -41.73
C PRO A 373 32.31 19.96 -42.69
N ASP A 374 32.78 18.71 -42.66
CA ASP A 374 33.94 18.27 -43.44
C ASP A 374 33.54 17.59 -44.75
N HIS A 375 33.01 18.37 -45.68
CA HIS A 375 33.20 18.11 -47.12
C HIS A 375 33.02 19.39 -47.95
N GLN A 376 33.91 20.36 -47.73
CA GLN A 376 34.29 21.29 -48.81
C GLN A 376 35.41 20.66 -49.62
N ILE A 377 35.05 20.10 -50.78
CA ILE A 377 36.02 19.72 -51.81
C ILE A 377 36.55 21.02 -52.44
N PRO A 378 37.88 21.26 -52.49
CA PRO A 378 38.41 22.42 -53.20
C PRO A 378 38.33 22.18 -54.70
N SER A 379 37.66 23.10 -55.42
CA SER A 379 37.73 23.15 -56.88
C SER A 379 39.15 23.52 -57.32
N GLN A 380 39.95 22.52 -57.70
CA GLN A 380 41.09 22.80 -58.56
C GLN A 380 40.61 22.87 -60.00
N GLY A 381 40.68 24.08 -60.56
CA GLY A 381 40.60 24.28 -61.99
C GLY A 381 41.78 23.60 -62.69
N ASN A 382 41.53 23.13 -63.90
CA ASN A 382 42.57 23.04 -64.89
C ASN A 382 42.04 23.52 -66.23
N LYS A 383 42.68 24.57 -66.74
CA LYS A 383 42.65 24.99 -68.13
C LYS A 383 43.50 23.99 -68.92
N ASN A 384 42.92 23.44 -69.98
CA ASN A 384 43.43 23.59 -71.35
C ASN A 384 42.37 23.17 -72.34
#